data_AF-A0AAJ4S116-F1
#
_entry.id   AF-A0AAJ4S116-F1
#
_cell.length_a   1.000
_cell.length_b   1.000
_cell.length_c   1.000
_cell.angle_alpha   90.00
_cell.angle_beta   90.00
_cell.angle_gamma   90.00
#
_symmetry.space_group_name_H-M   'P 1'
#
loop_
_entity.id
_entity.type
_entity.pdbx_description
1 polymer ?
#
loop_
_entity_poly.entity_id
_entity_poly.type
_entity_poly.pdbx_seq_one_letter_code
_entity_poly.pdbx_strand_id
1 'polypeptide(L)'
;MEMIAGIRLRADGTFEYGLTVGSLDEQARGRWTIAGKRIDLTSDPRPIAPTITPGAIDSAPGEPFAIRVLTPNGRDLPGIDLRIDFDTGEPLISYLAGGPWSLPPAERRTPRFVTFSQTSYRLQSERLPLSAKAGTIATFKLIPNDFGVADLTGSYAEIDGVNLTLYRPEGVMRFKRAQP
;
A
#
# COMPACT_ATOMS: atom_id res chain seq x y z
N MET A 1 -12.55 -16.26 4.76
CA MET A 1 -11.61 -15.14 5.01
C MET A 1 -11.92 -14.63 6.39
N GLU A 2 -10.98 -14.74 7.32
CA GLU A 2 -11.15 -14.19 8.67
C GLU A 2 -10.88 -12.68 8.62
N MET A 3 -11.77 -11.92 9.28
CA MET A 3 -11.66 -10.47 9.41
C MET A 3 -11.87 -10.14 10.89
N ILE A 4 -10.90 -9.44 11.48
CA ILE A 4 -11.02 -8.88 12.82
C ILE A 4 -10.84 -7.38 12.68
N ALA A 5 -11.81 -6.61 13.16
CA ALA A 5 -11.72 -5.16 13.16
C ALA A 5 -12.29 -4.58 14.45
N GLY A 6 -11.69 -3.49 14.91
CA GLY A 6 -12.15 -2.75 16.07
C GLY A 6 -11.92 -1.27 15.89
N ILE A 7 -12.84 -0.46 16.41
CA ILE A 7 -12.66 0.97 16.58
C ILE A 7 -13.06 1.35 18.01
N ARG A 8 -12.22 2.13 18.68
CA ARG A 8 -12.44 2.64 20.02
C ARG A 8 -12.49 4.15 19.95
N LEU A 9 -13.63 4.72 20.31
CA LEU A 9 -13.80 6.17 20.50
C LEU A 9 -13.71 6.46 22.00
N ARG A 10 -12.71 7.24 22.41
CA ARG A 10 -12.50 7.64 23.81
C ARG A 10 -13.16 8.97 24.11
N ALA A 11 -13.66 9.14 25.33
CA ALA A 11 -14.35 10.35 25.78
C ALA A 11 -13.48 11.63 25.72
N ASP A 12 -12.15 11.49 25.66
CA ASP A 12 -11.19 12.58 25.49
C ASP A 12 -11.10 13.11 24.04
N GLY A 13 -11.93 12.59 23.13
CA GLY A 13 -11.94 12.98 21.72
C GLY A 13 -10.90 12.26 20.87
N THR A 14 -10.26 11.19 21.37
CA THR A 14 -9.31 10.38 20.59
C THR A 14 -9.92 9.06 20.12
N PHE A 15 -9.39 8.51 19.02
CA PHE A 15 -9.76 7.17 18.55
C PHE A 15 -8.55 6.27 18.32
N GLU A 16 -8.81 4.95 18.38
CA GLU A 16 -7.95 3.88 17.88
C GLU A 16 -8.76 2.99 16.94
N TYR A 17 -8.11 2.48 15.89
CA TYR A 17 -8.66 1.56 14.93
C TYR A 17 -7.66 0.44 14.64
N GLY A 18 -8.17 -0.77 14.40
CA GLY A 18 -7.39 -1.89 13.89
C GLY A 18 -8.22 -2.75 12.95
N LEU A 19 -7.57 -3.31 11.93
CA LEU A 19 -8.14 -4.28 10.99
C LEU A 19 -7.07 -5.31 10.63
N THR A 20 -7.42 -6.58 10.73
CA THR A 20 -6.69 -7.70 10.17
C THR A 20 -7.63 -8.48 9.27
N VAL A 21 -7.29 -8.62 7.98
CA VAL A 21 -8.04 -9.42 7.02
C VAL A 21 -7.11 -10.07 6.00
N GLY A 22 -7.02 -11.40 6.01
CA GLY A 22 -6.04 -12.10 5.19
C GLY A 22 -4.60 -11.67 5.51
N SER A 23 -3.90 -11.08 4.53
CA SER A 23 -2.53 -10.53 4.69
C SER A 23 -2.49 -9.00 4.90
N LEU A 24 -3.65 -8.37 5.07
CA LEU A 24 -3.77 -6.95 5.36
C LEU A 24 -3.85 -6.75 6.86
N ASP A 25 -2.91 -5.97 7.41
CA ASP A 25 -2.93 -5.46 8.77
C ASP A 25 -2.88 -3.94 8.75
N GLU A 26 -3.91 -3.30 9.30
CA GLU A 26 -4.01 -1.86 9.43
C GLU A 26 -4.24 -1.45 10.88
N GLN A 27 -3.63 -0.33 11.26
CA GLN A 27 -3.96 0.40 12.48
C GLN A 27 -4.15 1.88 12.17
N ALA A 28 -4.93 2.59 12.99
CA ALA A 28 -4.98 4.04 12.91
C ALA A 28 -5.27 4.65 14.29
N ARG A 29 -4.85 5.89 14.47
CA ARG A 29 -5.18 6.70 15.64
C ARG A 29 -5.40 8.15 15.25
N GLY A 30 -6.13 8.87 16.08
CA GLY A 30 -6.31 10.29 15.86
C GLY A 30 -7.40 10.88 16.74
N ARG A 31 -8.08 11.88 16.21
CA ARG A 31 -9.13 12.63 16.89
C ARG A 31 -10.49 12.40 16.23
N TRP A 32 -11.53 12.53 17.02
CA TRP A 32 -12.90 12.51 16.53
C TRP A 32 -13.68 13.71 17.06
N THR A 33 -14.65 14.16 16.27
CA THR A 33 -15.58 15.24 16.63
C THR A 33 -17.00 14.86 16.23
N ILE A 34 -18.00 15.36 16.95
CA ILE A 34 -19.41 15.17 16.59
C ILE A 34 -19.87 16.31 15.66
N ALA A 35 -20.41 15.93 14.51
CA ALA A 35 -21.09 16.81 13.56
C ALA A 35 -22.54 16.34 13.38
N GLY A 36 -23.43 16.79 14.27
CA GLY A 36 -24.84 16.35 14.28
C GLY A 36 -24.96 14.87 14.66
N LYS A 37 -25.36 14.03 13.69
CA LYS A 37 -25.44 12.56 13.86
C LYS A 37 -24.16 11.82 13.44
N ARG A 38 -23.18 12.53 12.90
CA ARG A 38 -21.91 11.98 12.41
C ARG A 38 -20.79 12.19 13.40
N ILE A 39 -19.86 11.25 13.40
CA ILE A 39 -18.58 11.33 14.10
C ILE A 39 -17.52 11.42 13.03
N ASP A 40 -16.95 12.61 12.84
CA ASP A 40 -15.89 12.82 11.86
C ASP A 40 -14.55 12.40 12.47
N LEU A 41 -13.74 11.67 11.70
CA LEU A 41 -12.43 11.19 12.10
C LEU A 41 -11.33 12.00 11.41
N THR A 42 -10.26 12.29 12.16
CA THR A 42 -9.04 12.93 11.67
C THR A 42 -7.84 12.18 12.21
N SER A 43 -7.00 11.62 11.34
CA SER A 43 -5.78 10.93 11.76
C SER A 43 -4.77 11.92 12.36
N ASP A 44 -4.21 11.59 13.50
CA ASP A 44 -3.24 12.44 14.20
C ASP A 44 -2.16 11.57 14.88
N PRO A 45 -0.90 11.57 14.38
CA PRO A 45 -0.44 12.30 13.19
C PRO A 45 -1.07 11.74 11.90
N ARG A 46 -1.14 12.57 10.86
CA ARG A 46 -1.52 12.11 9.52
C ARG A 46 -0.43 11.18 8.97
N PRO A 47 -0.74 9.94 8.57
CA PRO A 47 0.27 9.00 8.12
C PRO A 47 0.88 9.41 6.79
N ILE A 48 2.17 9.15 6.64
CA ILE A 48 2.93 9.32 5.40
C ILE A 48 2.89 8.00 4.64
N ALA A 49 2.36 8.04 3.42
CA ALA A 49 2.23 6.85 2.58
C ALA A 49 3.61 6.22 2.27
N PRO A 50 3.72 4.89 2.23
CA PRO A 50 4.93 4.23 1.76
C PRO A 50 5.21 4.55 0.30
N THR A 51 6.48 4.55 -0.08
CA THR A 51 6.91 4.76 -1.46
C THR A 51 8.07 3.85 -1.82
N ILE A 52 8.43 3.81 -3.10
CA ILE A 52 9.57 3.05 -3.61
C ILE A 52 10.52 3.99 -4.32
N THR A 53 11.81 3.84 -4.06
CA THR A 53 12.87 4.64 -4.66
C THR A 53 13.85 3.77 -5.45
N PRO A 54 14.56 4.32 -6.45
CA PRO A 54 15.64 3.62 -7.13
C PRO A 54 16.73 3.18 -6.14
N GLY A 55 17.32 2.01 -6.40
CA GLY A 55 18.45 1.45 -5.65
C GLY A 55 19.64 1.16 -6.58
N ALA A 56 20.37 0.09 -6.24
CA ALA A 56 21.52 -0.33 -7.02
C ALA A 56 21.10 -1.01 -8.33
N ILE A 57 22.02 -1.02 -9.30
CA ILE A 57 21.94 -1.91 -10.46
C ILE A 57 23.02 -2.95 -10.28
N ASP A 58 22.60 -4.19 -10.04
CA ASP A 58 23.50 -5.31 -9.79
C ASP A 58 23.85 -6.01 -11.12
N SER A 59 25.06 -6.55 -11.20
CA SER A 59 25.49 -7.35 -12.36
C SER A 59 25.04 -8.80 -12.19
N ALA A 60 24.42 -9.35 -13.24
CA ALA A 60 23.99 -10.73 -13.32
C ALA A 60 24.34 -11.32 -14.71
N PRO A 61 25.63 -11.50 -15.05
CA PRO A 61 26.04 -11.90 -16.40
C PRO A 61 25.37 -13.19 -16.87
N GLY A 62 24.88 -13.21 -18.11
CA GLY A 62 24.20 -14.37 -18.70
C GLY A 62 22.69 -14.45 -18.42
N GLU A 63 22.17 -13.63 -17.52
CA GLU A 63 20.75 -13.58 -17.16
C GLU A 63 19.98 -12.52 -17.97
N PRO A 64 18.64 -12.66 -18.13
CA PRO A 64 17.81 -11.56 -18.63
C PRO A 64 17.85 -10.35 -17.68
N PHE A 65 17.47 -9.19 -18.19
CA PHE A 65 17.24 -8.03 -17.35
C PHE A 65 16.12 -8.32 -16.34
N ALA A 66 16.37 -8.04 -15.06
CA ALA A 66 15.39 -8.24 -14.00
C ALA A 66 15.17 -6.99 -13.13
N ILE A 67 14.03 -6.94 -12.46
CA ILE A 67 13.60 -5.91 -11.52
C ILE A 67 13.37 -6.57 -10.17
N ARG A 68 13.84 -5.94 -9.09
CA ARG A 68 13.56 -6.35 -7.70
C ARG A 68 13.09 -5.16 -6.89
N VAL A 69 12.22 -5.40 -5.92
CA VAL A 69 11.92 -4.44 -4.86
C VAL A 69 12.32 -5.07 -3.54
N LEU A 70 13.18 -4.41 -2.80
CA LEU A 70 13.65 -4.86 -1.49
C LEU A 70 13.01 -4.04 -0.37
N THR A 71 12.65 -4.73 0.70
CA THR A 71 12.36 -4.14 2.00
C THR A 71 13.63 -3.55 2.64
N PRO A 72 13.52 -2.69 3.68
CA PRO A 72 14.69 -2.10 4.33
C PRO A 72 15.72 -3.09 4.89
N ASN A 73 15.29 -4.33 5.20
CA ASN A 73 16.18 -5.39 5.69
C ASN A 73 16.83 -6.22 4.55
N GLY A 74 16.62 -5.83 3.29
CA GLY A 74 17.22 -6.46 2.11
C GLY A 74 16.47 -7.67 1.57
N ARG A 75 15.28 -8.01 2.09
CA ARG A 75 14.44 -9.11 1.55
C ARG A 75 13.56 -8.62 0.41
N ASP A 76 13.30 -9.47 -0.58
CA ASP A 76 12.33 -9.18 -1.64
C ASP A 76 10.94 -8.93 -1.07
N LEU A 77 10.29 -7.89 -1.59
CA LEU A 77 8.93 -7.50 -1.24
C LEU A 77 7.94 -8.18 -2.23
N PRO A 78 7.12 -9.14 -1.78
CA PRO A 78 6.08 -9.75 -2.61
C PRO A 78 4.81 -8.88 -2.67
N GLY A 79 3.94 -9.18 -3.63
CA GLY A 79 2.58 -8.63 -3.71
C GLY A 79 2.52 -7.17 -4.18
N ILE A 80 3.54 -6.72 -4.91
CA ILE A 80 3.61 -5.38 -5.50
C ILE A 80 3.26 -5.47 -6.97
N ASP A 81 2.29 -4.67 -7.40
CA ASP A 81 1.96 -4.52 -8.81
C ASP A 81 3.05 -3.71 -9.51
N LEU A 82 3.33 -4.09 -10.74
CA LEU A 82 4.34 -3.51 -11.61
C LEU A 82 3.68 -2.98 -12.88
N ARG A 83 3.89 -1.72 -13.19
CA ARG A 83 3.58 -1.13 -14.49
C ARG A 83 4.87 -0.73 -15.18
N ILE A 84 5.11 -1.26 -16.38
CA ILE A 84 6.22 -0.89 -17.25
C ILE A 84 5.70 -0.04 -18.41
N ASP A 85 6.17 1.20 -18.47
CA ASP A 85 5.94 2.07 -19.64
C ASP A 85 7.12 1.95 -20.61
N PHE A 86 6.80 1.78 -21.89
CA PHE A 86 7.76 1.69 -22.98
C PHE A 86 7.91 3.03 -23.69
N ASP A 87 8.77 3.08 -24.70
CA ASP A 87 8.84 4.21 -25.65
C ASP A 87 7.56 4.35 -26.50
N THR A 88 6.86 3.25 -26.75
CA THR A 88 5.72 3.15 -27.65
C THR A 88 4.72 2.09 -27.20
N GLY A 89 3.45 2.30 -27.55
CA GLY A 89 2.35 1.36 -27.28
C GLY A 89 1.92 1.30 -25.82
N GLU A 90 1.05 0.33 -25.53
CA GLU A 90 0.44 0.17 -24.21
C GLU A 90 1.45 -0.32 -23.15
N PRO A 91 1.29 0.10 -21.89
CA PRO A 91 2.11 -0.38 -20.78
C PRO A 91 1.95 -1.90 -20.59
N LEU A 92 2.98 -2.53 -20.03
CA LEU A 92 2.88 -3.89 -19.51
C LEU A 92 2.55 -3.83 -18.02
N ILE A 93 1.51 -4.55 -17.61
CA ILE A 93 1.14 -4.71 -16.21
C ILE A 93 1.48 -6.12 -15.74
N SER A 94 2.11 -6.24 -14.59
CA SER A 94 2.48 -7.51 -13.95
C SER A 94 2.52 -7.34 -12.42
N TYR A 95 3.05 -8.34 -11.71
CA TYR A 95 3.21 -8.27 -10.26
C TYR A 95 4.50 -8.99 -9.82
N LEU A 96 5.08 -8.54 -8.70
CA LEU A 96 6.24 -9.17 -8.07
C LEU A 96 5.76 -10.23 -7.06
N ALA A 97 6.14 -11.49 -7.29
CA ALA A 97 5.77 -12.61 -6.41
C ALA A 97 6.69 -12.77 -5.18
N GLY A 98 7.74 -11.94 -5.04
CA GLY A 98 8.76 -12.05 -3.98
C GLY A 98 10.11 -12.54 -4.48
N GLY A 99 10.65 -11.90 -5.51
CA GLY A 99 11.92 -12.21 -6.14
C GLY A 99 12.18 -11.36 -7.38
N PRO A 100 13.27 -11.61 -8.13
CA PRO A 100 13.52 -10.95 -9.40
C PRO A 100 12.42 -11.24 -10.42
N TRP A 101 11.91 -10.19 -11.05
CA TRP A 101 10.96 -10.28 -12.15
C TRP A 101 11.62 -9.86 -13.45
N SER A 102 11.43 -10.64 -14.52
CA SER A 102 11.97 -10.34 -15.85
C SER A 102 10.84 -10.10 -16.84
N LEU A 103 11.12 -9.32 -17.89
CA LEU A 103 10.19 -9.14 -18.98
C LEU A 103 9.82 -10.49 -19.62
N PRO A 104 8.57 -10.67 -20.08
CA PRO A 104 8.21 -11.86 -20.84
C PRO A 104 9.13 -12.05 -22.05
N PRO A 105 9.56 -13.29 -22.38
CA PRO A 105 10.49 -13.54 -23.48
C PRO A 105 10.02 -13.11 -24.87
N ALA A 106 8.73 -12.77 -25.04
CA ALA A 106 8.17 -12.24 -26.29
C ALA A 106 8.20 -10.71 -26.37
N GLU A 107 8.43 -10.00 -25.26
CA GLU A 107 8.50 -8.55 -25.24
C GLU A 107 9.79 -8.07 -25.93
N ARG A 108 9.66 -7.11 -26.83
CA ARG A 108 10.78 -6.58 -27.65
C ARG A 108 10.91 -5.07 -27.53
N ARG A 109 9.92 -4.39 -26.96
CA ARG A 109 9.92 -2.94 -26.76
C ARG A 109 10.91 -2.57 -25.66
N THR A 110 11.41 -1.35 -25.71
CA THR A 110 12.39 -0.86 -24.72
C THR A 110 11.67 -0.28 -23.51
N PRO A 111 11.79 -0.89 -22.31
CA PRO A 111 11.27 -0.30 -21.09
C PRO A 111 11.93 1.04 -20.81
N ARG A 112 11.14 2.04 -20.44
CA ARG A 112 11.65 3.38 -20.12
C ARG A 112 11.40 3.75 -18.67
N PHE A 113 10.27 3.30 -18.13
CA PHE A 113 9.90 3.59 -16.76
C PHE A 113 9.18 2.43 -16.12
N VAL A 114 9.25 2.41 -14.79
CA VAL A 114 8.51 1.50 -13.94
C VAL A 114 7.77 2.28 -12.87
N THR A 115 6.55 1.86 -12.60
CA THR A 115 5.74 2.32 -11.48
C THR A 115 5.32 1.11 -10.67
N PHE A 116 5.39 1.24 -9.34
CA PHE A 116 5.01 0.21 -8.39
C PHE A 116 3.80 0.65 -7.59
N SER A 117 2.86 -0.27 -7.36
CA SER A 117 1.66 0.02 -6.56
C SER A 117 1.26 -1.15 -5.67
N GLN A 118 0.66 -0.82 -4.53
CA GLN A 118 -0.07 -1.76 -3.69
C GLN A 118 -1.19 -0.99 -3.00
N THR A 119 -2.36 -0.97 -3.64
CA THR A 119 -3.49 -0.11 -3.26
C THR A 119 -3.94 -0.33 -1.82
N SER A 120 -3.91 -1.58 -1.34
CA SER A 120 -4.30 -1.94 0.03
C SER A 120 -3.44 -1.27 1.11
N TYR A 121 -2.22 -0.85 0.78
CA TYR A 121 -1.32 -0.11 1.67
C TYR A 121 -1.07 1.32 1.20
N ARG A 122 -1.84 1.79 0.21
CA ARG A 122 -1.70 3.11 -0.43
C ARG A 122 -0.28 3.38 -0.91
N LEU A 123 0.43 2.32 -1.26
CA LEU A 123 1.74 2.40 -1.87
C LEU A 123 1.52 2.74 -3.34
N GLN A 124 2.10 3.87 -3.75
CA GLN A 124 2.18 4.28 -5.14
C GLN A 124 3.51 4.99 -5.33
N SER A 125 4.41 4.41 -6.13
CA SER A 125 5.66 5.08 -6.46
C SER A 125 5.42 6.18 -7.50
N GLU A 126 6.40 7.08 -7.61
CA GLU A 126 6.55 7.88 -8.82
C GLU A 126 6.87 6.98 -10.02
N ARG A 127 6.86 7.59 -11.22
CA ARG A 127 7.33 6.95 -12.45
C ARG A 127 8.85 6.94 -12.45
N LEU A 128 9.45 5.81 -12.09
CA LEU A 128 10.90 5.68 -11.92
C LEU A 128 11.59 5.31 -13.24
N PRO A 129 12.73 5.93 -13.58
CA PRO A 129 13.45 5.63 -14.81
C PRO A 129 13.97 4.18 -14.79
N LEU A 130 13.89 3.53 -15.95
CA LEU A 130 14.34 2.17 -16.16
C LEU A 130 15.28 2.11 -17.35
N SER A 131 16.47 1.53 -17.17
CA SER A 131 17.43 1.25 -18.23
C SER A 131 17.66 -0.26 -18.29
N ALA A 132 16.79 -0.94 -19.03
CA ALA A 132 16.85 -2.39 -19.15
C ALA A 132 18.08 -2.80 -19.98
N LYS A 133 18.97 -3.59 -19.38
CA LYS A 133 20.16 -4.14 -20.02
C LYS A 133 20.25 -5.62 -19.66
N ALA A 134 20.46 -6.48 -20.66
CA ALA A 134 20.69 -7.90 -20.40
C ALA A 134 21.90 -8.07 -19.47
N GLY A 135 21.79 -9.03 -18.55
CA GLY A 135 22.80 -9.30 -17.53
C GLY A 135 22.84 -8.31 -16.38
N THR A 136 21.76 -7.55 -16.13
CA THR A 136 21.66 -6.66 -14.97
C THR A 136 20.33 -6.83 -14.22
N ILE A 137 20.36 -6.47 -12.93
CA ILE A 137 19.17 -6.43 -12.07
C ILE A 137 19.01 -5.00 -11.56
N ALA A 138 17.90 -4.35 -11.92
CA ALA A 138 17.52 -3.07 -11.33
C ALA A 138 16.84 -3.30 -9.98
N THR A 139 17.52 -2.93 -8.90
CA THR A 139 17.01 -3.04 -7.54
C THR A 139 16.35 -1.72 -7.13
N PHE A 140 15.14 -1.81 -6.61
CA PHE A 140 14.38 -0.71 -6.01
C PHE A 140 14.19 -0.98 -4.51
N LYS A 141 13.96 0.07 -3.73
CA LYS A 141 13.87 -0.02 -2.27
C LYS A 141 12.56 0.55 -1.76
N LEU A 142 11.87 -0.21 -0.92
CA LEU A 142 10.73 0.28 -0.15
C LEU A 142 11.22 1.29 0.89
N ILE A 143 10.65 2.48 0.85
CA ILE A 143 10.65 3.42 1.96
C ILE A 143 9.32 3.20 2.71
N PRO A 144 9.34 2.55 3.87
CA PRO A 144 8.11 2.07 4.51
C PRO A 144 7.24 3.21 5.04
N ASN A 145 7.84 4.33 5.49
CA ASN A 145 7.11 5.40 6.19
C ASN A 145 6.15 4.80 7.23
N ASP A 146 4.87 5.15 7.18
CA ASP A 146 3.83 4.63 8.07
C ASP A 146 3.08 3.43 7.43
N PHE A 147 3.82 2.47 6.86
CA PHE A 147 3.24 1.25 6.26
C PHE A 147 2.32 0.51 7.25
N GLY A 148 1.12 0.13 6.80
CA GLY A 148 0.10 -0.48 7.66
C GLY A 148 -0.60 0.51 8.60
N VAL A 149 -0.37 1.81 8.48
CA VAL A 149 -1.14 2.84 9.19
C VAL A 149 -2.18 3.44 8.24
N ALA A 150 -3.46 3.26 8.54
CA ALA A 150 -4.57 3.83 7.77
C ALA A 150 -4.75 5.32 8.08
N ASP A 151 -5.17 6.10 7.07
CA ASP A 151 -5.57 7.51 7.21
C ASP A 151 -7.09 7.52 7.21
N LEU A 152 -7.69 7.71 8.38
CA LEU A 152 -9.13 7.86 8.52
C LEU A 152 -9.57 9.32 8.44
N THR A 153 -8.68 10.25 8.05
CA THR A 153 -9.06 11.66 7.86
C THR A 153 -10.13 11.79 6.79
N GLY A 154 -11.25 12.42 7.15
CA GLY A 154 -12.41 12.57 6.26
C GLY A 154 -13.31 11.32 6.19
N SER A 155 -12.94 10.23 6.86
CA SER A 155 -13.87 9.15 7.18
C SER A 155 -14.80 9.60 8.30
N TYR A 156 -16.01 9.06 8.34
CA TYR A 156 -16.97 9.35 9.40
C TYR A 156 -17.69 8.09 9.84
N ALA A 157 -18.20 8.13 11.07
CA ALA A 157 -19.03 7.08 11.62
C ALA A 157 -20.42 7.59 11.98
N GLU A 158 -21.41 6.72 11.89
CA GLU A 158 -22.77 6.95 12.38
C GLU A 158 -23.10 5.88 13.42
N ILE A 159 -23.74 6.29 14.52
CA ILE A 159 -24.17 5.39 15.59
C ILE A 159 -25.68 5.17 15.48
N ASP A 160 -26.08 3.90 15.47
CA ASP A 160 -27.47 3.47 15.57
C ASP A 160 -27.62 2.41 16.67
N GLY A 161 -28.12 2.85 17.83
CA GLY A 161 -28.22 2.04 19.04
C GLY A 161 -26.86 1.50 19.51
N VAL A 162 -26.64 0.20 19.34
CA VAL A 162 -25.39 -0.49 19.72
C VAL A 162 -24.45 -0.74 18.53
N ASN A 163 -24.84 -0.30 17.34
CA ASN A 163 -24.08 -0.47 16.12
C ASN A 163 -23.39 0.84 15.75
N LEU A 164 -22.19 0.72 15.19
CA LEU A 164 -21.45 1.82 14.59
C LEU A 164 -21.17 1.46 13.14
N THR A 165 -21.56 2.33 12.21
CA THR A 165 -21.22 2.19 10.78
C THR A 165 -20.13 3.18 10.44
N LEU A 166 -18.97 2.69 10.02
CA LEU A 166 -17.83 3.49 9.59
C LEU A 166 -17.81 3.57 8.06
N TYR A 167 -17.78 4.78 7.52
CA TYR A 167 -17.70 5.08 6.10
C TYR A 167 -16.28 5.55 5.77
N ARG A 168 -15.59 4.80 4.92
CA ARG A 168 -14.23 5.09 4.44
C ARG A 168 -14.19 5.10 2.91
N PRO A 169 -13.17 5.72 2.28
CA PRO A 169 -12.98 5.65 0.83
C PRO A 169 -12.96 4.22 0.28
N GLU A 170 -12.40 3.28 1.05
CA GLU A 170 -12.26 1.87 0.67
C GLU A 170 -13.55 1.06 0.88
N GLY A 171 -14.55 1.62 1.57
CA GLY A 171 -15.85 0.98 1.78
C GLY A 171 -16.47 1.24 3.15
N VAL A 172 -17.52 0.47 3.44
CA VAL A 172 -18.33 0.59 4.66
C VAL A 172 -18.06 -0.59 5.60
N MET A 173 -17.81 -0.30 6.87
CA MET A 173 -17.65 -1.31 7.93
C MET A 173 -18.73 -1.14 8.98
N ARG A 174 -19.23 -2.27 9.51
CA ARG A 174 -20.21 -2.26 10.61
C ARG A 174 -19.58 -2.92 11.83
N PHE A 175 -19.65 -2.21 12.95
CA PHE A 175 -19.17 -2.65 14.24
C PHE A 175 -20.36 -2.79 15.19
N LYS A 176 -20.27 -3.78 16.08
CA LYS A 176 -21.15 -3.91 17.24
C LYS A 176 -20.36 -3.56 18.48
N ARG A 177 -20.98 -2.86 19.42
CA ARG A 177 -20.34 -2.55 20.71
C ARG A 177 -19.86 -3.83 21.39
N ALA A 178 -18.56 -3.90 21.70
CA ALA A 178 -18.01 -4.97 22.50
C ALA A 178 -18.63 -4.91 23.92
N GLN A 179 -19.01 -6.07 24.46
CA GLN A 179 -19.41 -6.14 25.86
C GLN A 179 -18.17 -5.90 26.75
N PRO A 180 -18.31 -5.20 27.90
CA PRO A 180 -17.22 -5.00 28.85
C PRO A 180 -16.61 -6.31 29.35
#